data_AF-A0AB34Z694-F1
#
_entry.id   AF-A0AB34Z694-F1
#
_cell.length_a   1.000
_cell.length_b   1.000
_cell.length_c   1.000
_cell.angle_alpha   90.00
_cell.angle_beta   90.00
_cell.angle_gamma   90.00
#
_symmetry.space_group_name_H-M   'P 1'
#
loop_
_entity.id
_entity.type
_entity.pdbx_description
1 polymer ?
#
loop_
_entity_poly.entity_id
_entity_poly.type
_entity_poly.pdbx_seq_one_letter_code
_entity_poly.pdbx_strand_id
1 'polypeptide(L)'
;MTRWLYALDESDSRVQIEIKHDYETGEDHNFYSVSGGASLVFNREVVGNAHIFRQSRLGTEAICDRVLFDALSAAQLSGPSLRDAADL
;
A
#
# COMPACT_ATOMS: atom_id res chain seq x y z
N MET A 1 -4.60 9.23 -12.76
CA MET A 1 -3.40 8.46 -13.11
C MET A 1 -2.83 7.89 -11.83
N THR A 2 -2.90 6.58 -11.59
CA THR A 2 -2.40 5.96 -10.35
C THR A 2 -0.96 5.49 -10.58
N ARG A 3 -0.02 6.00 -9.80
CA ARG A 3 1.41 5.67 -9.91
C ARG A 3 1.71 4.42 -9.09
N TRP A 4 2.41 3.46 -9.69
CA TRP A 4 2.94 2.29 -9.00
C TRP A 4 4.35 2.60 -8.48
N LEU A 5 4.61 2.28 -7.21
CA LEU A 5 5.88 2.54 -6.53
C LEU A 5 6.42 1.28 -5.85
N TYR A 6 7.74 1.28 -5.65
CA TYR A 6 8.45 0.34 -4.77
C TYR A 6 8.96 1.12 -3.56
N ALA A 7 8.03 1.58 -2.73
CA ALA A 7 8.32 2.47 -1.61
C ALA A 7 8.36 1.77 -0.25
N LEU A 8 7.86 0.54 -0.13
CA LEU A 8 7.88 -0.19 1.15
C LEU A 8 9.32 -0.38 1.63
N ASP A 9 9.60 0.04 2.87
CA ASP A 9 10.83 -0.25 3.57
C ASP A 9 10.69 -1.58 4.30
N GLU A 10 11.23 -2.65 3.73
CA GLU A 10 11.12 -3.99 4.32
C GLU A 10 11.87 -4.12 5.65
N SER A 11 12.87 -3.28 5.92
CA SER A 11 13.68 -3.36 7.13
C SER A 11 12.97 -2.75 8.33
N ASP A 12 12.25 -1.65 8.10
CA ASP A 12 11.50 -0.93 9.14
C ASP A 12 10.01 -1.29 9.19
N SER A 13 9.51 -2.10 8.25
CA SER A 13 8.12 -2.57 8.24
C SER A 13 7.96 -3.91 8.96
N ARG A 14 6.83 -4.08 9.64
CA ARG A 14 6.34 -5.39 10.09
C ARG A 14 5.26 -5.86 9.12
N VAL A 15 5.60 -6.79 8.25
CA VAL A 15 4.67 -7.31 7.24
C VAL A 15 4.86 -8.81 7.03
N GLN A 16 3.77 -9.52 6.75
CA GLN A 16 3.85 -10.93 6.38
C GLN A 16 4.18 -11.05 4.89
N ILE A 17 5.14 -11.91 4.55
CA ILE A 17 5.51 -12.20 3.15
C ILE A 17 4.87 -13.53 2.75
N GLU A 18 4.05 -13.48 1.71
CA GLU A 18 3.48 -14.63 1.03
C GLU A 18 4.22 -14.86 -0.28
N ILE A 19 4.64 -16.10 -0.55
CA ILE A 19 5.25 -16.45 -1.84
C ILE A 19 4.12 -16.96 -2.74
N LYS A 20 3.98 -16.34 -3.91
CA LYS A 20 3.05 -16.79 -4.95
C LYS A 20 3.84 -17.22 -6.17
N HIS A 21 3.56 -18.43 -6.63
CA HIS A 21 4.10 -18.96 -7.87
C HIS A 21 3.32 -18.38 -9.06
N ASP A 22 4.03 -17.76 -9.99
CA ASP A 22 3.51 -17.37 -11.29
C ASP A 22 3.66 -18.55 -12.26
N TYR A 23 2.53 -19.19 -12.59
CA TYR A 23 2.51 -20.34 -13.50
C TYR A 23 2.75 -19.96 -14.97
N GLU A 24 2.65 -18.68 -15.35
CA GLU A 24 2.92 -18.21 -16.71
C GLU A 24 4.41 -18.02 -16.95
N THR A 25 5.11 -17.45 -15.97
CA THR A 25 6.57 -17.19 -16.05
C THR A 25 7.41 -18.30 -15.42
N GLY A 26 6.82 -19.10 -14.53
CA GLY A 26 7.51 -20.11 -13.72
C GLY A 26 8.29 -19.53 -12.54
N GLU A 27 8.14 -18.25 -12.22
CA GLU A 27 8.86 -17.57 -11.16
C GLU A 27 8.05 -17.47 -9.86
N ASP A 28 8.76 -17.45 -8.73
CA ASP A 28 8.17 -17.16 -7.43
C ASP A 28 8.25 -15.65 -7.15
N HIS A 29 7.14 -15.08 -6.68
CA HIS A 29 7.05 -13.67 -6.35
C HIS A 29 6.59 -13.47 -4.90
N ASN A 30 7.32 -12.60 -4.19
CA ASN A 30 6.93 -12.17 -2.86
C ASN A 30 5.75 -11.19 -2.96
N PHE A 31 4.73 -11.44 -2.16
CA PHE A 31 3.60 -10.55 -1.93
C PHE A 31 3.56 -10.17 -0.46
N TYR A 32 3.39 -8.88 -0.19
CA TYR A 32 3.29 -8.35 1.16
C TYR A 32 1.81 -8.35 1.58
N SER A 33 1.50 -9.06 2.65
CA SER A 33 0.16 -9.15 3.23
C SER A 33 0.00 -8.13 4.35
N VAL A 34 -1.05 -7.32 4.25
CA VAL A 34 -1.40 -6.31 5.27
C VAL A 34 -2.24 -6.87 6.40
N SER A 35 -2.68 -8.13 6.28
CA SER A 35 -3.50 -8.80 7.29
C SER A 35 -2.71 -9.06 8.57
N GLY A 36 -3.38 -9.00 9.73
CA GLY A 36 -2.82 -9.43 11.00
C GLY A 36 -1.97 -8.38 11.72
N GLY A 37 -2.31 -7.10 11.57
CA GLY A 37 -1.62 -6.00 12.26
C GLY A 37 -0.27 -5.64 11.64
N ALA A 38 -0.22 -5.60 10.31
CA ALA A 38 0.96 -5.10 9.61
C ALA A 38 1.25 -3.63 10.00
N SER A 39 2.52 -3.26 10.03
CA SER A 39 2.98 -1.89 10.16
C SER A 39 3.86 -1.58 8.97
N LEU A 40 3.43 -0.67 8.13
CA LEU A 40 4.10 -0.36 6.87
C LEU A 40 4.83 0.98 6.99
N VAL A 41 6.11 0.96 6.70
CA VAL A 41 6.95 2.14 6.58
C VAL A 41 7.27 2.34 5.10
N PHE A 42 7.04 3.54 4.59
CA PHE A 42 7.33 3.87 3.19
C PHE A 42 8.47 4.87 3.10
N ASN A 43 9.43 4.58 2.23
CA ASN A 43 10.56 5.44 1.90
C ASN A 43 10.08 6.75 1.27
N ARG A 44 10.22 7.84 2.03
CA ARG A 44 9.74 9.18 1.64
C ARG A 44 10.33 9.68 0.34
N GLU A 45 11.58 9.34 0.05
CA GLU A 45 12.25 9.74 -1.19
C GLU A 45 11.61 9.08 -2.43
N VAL A 46 11.16 7.83 -2.30
CA VAL A 46 10.49 7.11 -3.39
C VAL A 46 9.06 7.61 -3.60
N VAL A 47 8.34 7.86 -2.50
CA VAL A 47 6.99 8.43 -2.54
C VAL A 47 7.02 9.84 -3.13
N GLY A 48 7.97 10.67 -2.70
CA GLY A 48 8.08 12.06 -3.10
C GLY A 48 6.83 12.85 -2.75
N ASN A 49 6.31 13.62 -3.71
CA ASN A 49 5.12 14.48 -3.52
C ASN A 49 3.79 13.78 -3.86
N ALA A 50 3.75 12.45 -3.93
CA ALA A 50 2.52 11.74 -4.26
C ALA A 50 1.60 11.62 -3.03
N HIS A 51 0.40 12.17 -3.14
CA HIS A 51 -0.66 12.02 -2.11
C HIS A 51 -1.39 10.67 -2.19
N ILE A 52 -1.29 9.97 -3.32
CA ILE A 52 -1.87 8.64 -3.54
C ILE A 52 -0.98 7.81 -4.47
N PHE A 53 -0.77 6.54 -4.14
CA PHE A 53 0.00 5.61 -4.96
C PHE A 53 -0.44 4.16 -4.72
N ARG A 54 -0.02 3.25 -5.61
CA ARG A 54 -0.11 1.81 -5.38
C ARG A 54 1.27 1.25 -5.10
N GLN A 55 1.39 0.51 -4.01
CA GLN A 55 2.61 -0.21 -3.70
C GLN A 55 2.65 -1.51 -4.51
N SER A 56 3.73 -1.73 -5.25
CA SER A 56 3.92 -2.97 -5.99
C SER A 56 3.99 -4.15 -5.02
N ARG A 57 3.34 -5.26 -5.40
CA ARG A 57 3.29 -6.52 -4.63
C ARG A 57 2.64 -6.43 -3.25
N LEU A 58 2.01 -5.32 -2.89
CA LEU A 58 1.23 -5.20 -1.66
C LEU A 58 -0.21 -5.63 -1.95
N GLY A 59 -0.75 -6.55 -1.14
CA GLY A 59 -2.09 -7.11 -1.30
C GLY A 59 -3.23 -6.15 -0.91
N THR A 60 -3.07 -4.84 -1.09
CA THR A 60 -4.06 -3.81 -0.72
C THR A 60 -4.32 -2.85 -1.88
N GLU A 61 -5.36 -2.02 -1.71
CA GLU A 61 -5.71 -0.96 -2.65
C GLU A 61 -4.71 0.20 -2.63
N ALA A 62 -5.01 1.28 -3.35
CA ALA A 62 -4.18 2.47 -3.32
C ALA A 62 -4.04 3.03 -1.90
N ILE A 63 -2.82 3.44 -1.56
CA ILE A 63 -2.47 4.09 -0.30
C ILE A 63 -2.52 5.59 -0.52
N CYS A 64 -3.11 6.32 0.43
CA CYS A 64 -3.09 7.77 0.44
C CYS A 64 -2.47 8.30 1.74
N ASP A 65 -1.93 9.52 1.68
CA ASP A 65 -1.48 10.21 2.87
C ASP A 65 -2.65 10.79 3.68
N ARG A 66 -2.34 11.29 4.88
CA ARG A 66 -3.36 11.83 5.77
C ARG A 66 -4.05 13.07 5.22
N VAL A 67 -3.35 13.89 4.44
CA VAL A 67 -3.89 15.11 3.85
C VAL A 67 -5.02 14.77 2.88
N LEU A 68 -4.78 13.80 1.99
CA LEU A 68 -5.80 13.35 1.05
C LEU A 68 -6.92 12.58 1.75
N PHE A 69 -6.60 11.76 2.76
CA PHE A 69 -7.61 11.07 3.58
C PHE A 69 -8.60 12.06 4.20
N ASP A 70 -8.10 13.11 4.87
CA ASP A 70 -8.93 14.11 5.54
C ASP A 70 -9.76 14.91 4.52
N ALA A 71 -9.16 15.27 3.36
CA ALA A 71 -9.87 15.98 2.29
C ALA A 71 -11.01 15.14 1.69
N LEU A 72 -10.78 13.85 1.42
CA LEU A 72 -11.80 12.93 0.90
C LEU A 72 -12.90 12.66 1.94
N SER A 73 -12.52 12.54 3.21
CA SER A 73 -13.47 12.35 4.32
C SER A 73 -14.38 13.57 4.49
N ALA A 74 -13.82 14.79 4.42
CA ALA A 74 -14.57 16.04 4.49
C ALA A 74 -15.51 16.23 3.29
N ALA A 75 -15.09 15.78 2.11
CA ALA A 75 -15.88 15.88 0.88
C ALA A 75 -17.12 14.95 0.86
N GLN A 76 -17.25 14.01 1.81
CA GLN A 76 -18.40 13.10 1.96
C GLN A 76 -18.78 12.41 0.64
N LEU A 77 -17.77 11.92 -0.08
CA LEU A 77 -17.97 11.31 -1.39
C LEU A 77 -18.72 9.98 -1.26
N SER A 78 -19.74 9.77 -2.09
CA SER A 78 -20.35 8.45 -2.27
C SER A 78 -19.47 7.61 -3.20
N GLY A 79 -18.60 6.76 -2.64
CA GLY A 79 -17.78 5.84 -3.45
C GLY A 79 -16.56 5.26 -2.73
N PRO A 80 -15.55 6.07 -2.40
CA PRO A 80 -14.34 5.55 -1.77
C PRO A 80 -14.60 5.13 -0.31
N SER A 81 -14.35 3.87 0.01
CA SER A 81 -14.21 3.42 1.40
C SER A 81 -12.78 3.72 1.84
N LEU A 82 -12.65 4.65 2.80
CA LEU A 82 -11.38 4.96 3.41
C LEU A 82 -11.23 4.10 4.68
N ARG A 83 -10.08 3.47 4.85
CA ARG A 83 -9.72 2.74 6.06
C ARG A 83 -8.35 3.22 6.51
N ASP A 84 -8.18 3.36 7.81
CA ASP A 84 -6.85 3.61 8.37
C ASP A 84 -6.00 2.35 8.14
N ALA A 85 -4.78 2.54 7.64
CA ALA A 85 -3.86 1.44 7.39
C ALA A 85 -3.36 0.80 8.70
N ALA A 86 -3.41 1.53 9.82
CA ALA A 86 -3.07 0.99 11.13
C ALA A 86 -4.16 0.08 11.72
N ASP A 87 -5.39 0.13 11.18
CA ASP A 87 -6.56 -0.61 11.67
C ASP A 87 -6.88 -1.86 10.79
N LEU A 88 -5.91 -2.37 10.02
CA LEU A 88 -6.05 -3.53 9.12
C LEU A 88 -5.85 -4.90 9.79
#